data_AF-A0A820Q5F5-F1
#
_entry.id   AF-A0A820Q5F5-F1
#
_cell.length_a   1.000
_cell.length_b   1.000
_cell.length_c   1.000
_cell.angle_alpha   90.00
_cell.angle_beta   90.00
_cell.angle_gamma   90.00
#
_symmetry.space_group_name_H-M   'P 1'
#
loop_
_entity.id
_entity.type
_entity.pdbx_description
1 polymer ?
#
loop_
_entity_poly.entity_id
_entity_poly.type
_entity_poly.pdbx_seq_one_letter_code
_entity_poly.pdbx_strand_id
1 'polypeptide(L)'
;MSGLGSSKTSSVITQERLYSLNLTNGQIQRLAKDFAGNIRESATRPDGGVYILGQVGTNVQIYTQQSSKKYTILQHGLDGICESISLSSSPHKNSTI
;
A
#
# COMPACT_ATOMS: atom_id res chain seq x y z
N MET A 1 8.21 -43.49 -19.01
CA MET A 1 8.15 -43.29 -17.55
C MET A 1 9.06 -42.10 -17.24
N SER A 2 8.57 -40.87 -17.39
CA SER A 2 7.97 -40.01 -16.33
C SER A 2 9.01 -39.67 -15.26
N GLY A 3 9.73 -38.53 -15.36
CA GLY A 3 9.38 -37.25 -14.71
C GLY A 3 10.50 -36.91 -13.71
N LEU A 4 10.83 -35.68 -13.31
CA LEU A 4 10.21 -34.37 -13.47
C LEU A 4 11.33 -33.33 -13.64
N GLY A 5 11.15 -32.40 -14.58
CA GLY A 5 11.92 -31.16 -14.63
C GLY A 5 11.55 -30.30 -13.42
N SER A 6 12.56 -29.84 -12.68
CA SER A 6 12.40 -28.79 -11.69
C SER A 6 12.16 -27.48 -12.44
N SER A 7 10.89 -27.15 -12.68
CA SER A 7 10.51 -25.79 -13.07
C SER A 7 10.69 -24.93 -11.83
N LYS A 8 11.88 -24.34 -11.69
CA LYS A 8 12.13 -23.27 -10.75
C LYS A 8 11.39 -22.05 -11.29
N THR A 9 10.09 -21.96 -11.04
CA THR A 9 9.31 -20.75 -11.23
C THR A 9 9.91 -19.69 -10.33
N SER A 10 10.82 -18.89 -10.90
CA SER A 10 11.28 -17.65 -10.29
C SER A 10 10.11 -16.69 -10.30
N SER A 11 9.25 -16.78 -9.27
CA SER A 11 8.22 -15.77 -9.03
C SER A 11 8.92 -14.44 -8.91
N VAL A 12 8.76 -13.59 -9.93
CA VAL A 12 9.21 -12.20 -9.87
C VAL A 12 8.43 -11.56 -8.74
N ILE A 13 9.08 -11.35 -7.60
CA ILE A 13 8.51 -10.54 -6.51
C ILE A 13 8.53 -9.11 -7.03
N THR A 14 7.50 -8.72 -7.77
CA THR A 14 7.27 -7.31 -8.11
C THR A 14 6.86 -6.62 -6.82
N GLN A 15 7.82 -6.00 -6.13
CA GLN A 15 7.47 -5.06 -5.07
C GLN A 15 6.78 -3.87 -5.73
N GLU A 16 5.48 -3.78 -5.53
CA GLU A 16 4.70 -2.62 -5.97
C GLU A 16 5.28 -1.35 -5.33
N ARG A 17 5.47 -0.31 -6.15
CA ARG A 17 6.05 0.96 -5.72
C ARG A 17 5.01 2.05 -5.87
N LEU A 18 4.83 2.83 -4.82
CA LEU A 18 3.97 4.00 -4.83
C LEU A 18 4.79 5.27 -5.08
N TYR A 19 4.34 6.11 -6.00
CA TYR A 19 4.95 7.39 -6.29
C TYR A 19 3.89 8.48 -6.29
N SER A 20 4.26 9.68 -5.83
CA SER A 20 3.50 10.90 -6.09
C SER A 20 4.18 11.70 -7.20
N LEU A 21 3.35 12.34 -8.03
CA LEU A 21 3.77 13.26 -9.08
C LEU A 21 3.20 14.64 -8.76
N ASN A 22 4.07 15.63 -8.61
CA ASN A 22 3.66 17.02 -8.56
C ASN A 22 3.38 17.50 -10.00
N LEU A 23 2.12 17.82 -10.29
CA LEU A 23 1.68 18.22 -11.64
C LEU A 23 2.14 19.63 -12.04
N THR A 24 2.50 20.48 -11.08
CA THR A 24 2.94 21.86 -11.35
C THR A 24 4.39 21.92 -11.79
N ASN A 25 5.26 21.09 -11.22
CA ASN A 25 6.71 21.12 -11.48
C ASN A 25 7.28 19.79 -11.98
N GLY A 26 6.45 18.78 -12.21
CA GLY A 26 6.85 17.46 -12.69
C GLY A 26 7.65 16.62 -11.69
N GLN A 27 7.80 17.06 -10.44
CA GLN A 27 8.61 16.33 -9.45
C GLN A 27 7.95 15.01 -9.06
N ILE A 28 8.69 13.91 -9.24
CA ILE A 28 8.29 12.58 -8.80
C ILE A 28 8.94 12.30 -7.44
N GLN A 29 8.15 11.80 -6.50
CA GLN A 29 8.62 11.42 -5.18
C GLN A 29 8.14 10.02 -4.83
N ARG A 30 9.04 9.19 -4.30
CA ARG A 30 8.68 7.84 -3.87
C ARG A 30 7.96 7.88 -2.52
N LEU A 31 6.79 7.30 -2.47
CA LEU A 31 6.03 7.01 -1.25
C LEU A 31 6.29 5.56 -0.81
N ALA A 32 5.95 5.22 0.43
CA ALA A 32 6.05 3.86 0.95
C ALA A 32 7.45 3.22 0.75
N LYS A 33 8.53 3.99 0.99
CA LYS A 33 9.90 3.56 0.67
C LYS A 33 10.42 2.45 1.59
N ASP A 34 9.88 2.40 2.80
CA ASP A 34 10.24 1.60 3.97
C ASP A 34 9.15 0.57 4.32
N PHE A 35 8.26 0.30 3.38
CA PHE A 35 7.13 -0.62 3.53
C PHE A 35 7.56 -2.09 3.36
N ALA A 36 7.05 -2.96 4.23
CA ALA A 36 7.21 -4.40 4.10
C ALA A 36 6.02 -5.00 3.34
N GLY A 37 6.29 -5.82 2.31
CA GLY A 37 5.26 -6.58 1.58
C GLY A 37 4.84 -5.97 0.24
N ASN A 38 3.60 -6.26 -0.17
CA ASN A 38 2.97 -5.70 -1.37
C ASN A 38 1.95 -4.63 -1.00
N ILE A 39 1.96 -3.52 -1.72
CA ILE A 39 0.88 -2.55 -1.66
C ILE A 39 -0.34 -3.21 -2.33
N ARG A 40 -1.52 -3.01 -1.77
CA ARG A 40 -2.78 -3.49 -2.36
C ARG A 40 -3.62 -2.33 -2.82
N GLU A 41 -3.76 -1.34 -1.96
CA GLU A 41 -4.48 -0.12 -2.26
C GLU A 41 -3.85 1.06 -1.54
N SER A 42 -4.17 2.27 -1.99
CA SER A 42 -3.79 3.51 -1.31
C SER A 42 -4.84 4.58 -1.50
N ALA A 43 -4.93 5.50 -0.53
CA ALA A 43 -5.84 6.63 -0.59
C ALA A 43 -5.14 7.91 -0.12
N THR A 44 -5.24 8.97 -0.92
CA THR A 44 -4.69 10.29 -0.58
C THR A 44 -5.48 10.92 0.56
N ARG A 45 -4.77 11.53 1.51
CA ARG A 45 -5.33 12.31 2.60
C ARG A 45 -5.47 13.78 2.19
N PRO A 46 -6.43 14.53 2.77
CA PRO A 46 -6.56 15.97 2.51
C PRO A 46 -5.30 16.78 2.81
N ASP A 47 -4.45 16.32 3.73
CA ASP A 47 -3.18 16.95 4.08
C ASP A 47 -2.01 16.60 3.13
N GLY A 48 -2.29 15.91 2.01
CA GLY A 48 -1.29 15.47 1.05
C GLY A 48 -0.53 14.20 1.47
N GLY A 49 -0.88 13.63 2.63
CA GLY A 49 -0.41 12.30 3.02
C GLY A 49 -1.14 11.18 2.29
N VAL A 50 -0.84 9.94 2.67
CA VAL A 50 -1.45 8.74 2.09
C VAL A 50 -1.73 7.70 3.17
N TYR A 51 -2.88 7.03 3.06
CA TYR A 51 -3.15 5.75 3.69
C TYR A 51 -2.73 4.64 2.72
N ILE A 52 -1.99 3.66 3.21
CA ILE A 52 -1.49 2.54 2.42
C ILE A 52 -2.02 1.27 3.05
N LEU A 53 -2.71 0.47 2.23
CA LEU A 53 -3.13 -0.86 2.60
C LEU A 53 -2.13 -1.86 2.02
N GLY A 54 -1.53 -2.62 2.91
CA GLY A 54 -0.42 -3.51 2.63
C GLY A 54 -0.68 -4.96 2.98
N GLN A 55 0.05 -5.87 2.34
CA GLN A 55 0.01 -7.29 2.64
C GLN A 55 1.42 -7.88 2.78
N VAL A 56 1.69 -8.48 3.94
CA VAL A 56 2.93 -9.24 4.24
C VAL A 56 2.57 -10.70 4.49
N GLY A 57 2.86 -11.56 3.52
CA GLY A 57 2.38 -12.95 3.57
C GLY A 57 0.84 -12.96 3.55
N THR A 58 0.22 -13.47 4.61
CA THR A 58 -1.23 -13.45 4.80
C THR A 58 -1.71 -12.18 5.51
N ASN A 59 -0.83 -11.50 6.25
CA ASN A 59 -1.24 -10.43 7.16
C ASN A 59 -1.50 -9.13 6.40
N VAL A 60 -2.54 -8.43 6.83
CA VAL A 60 -2.90 -7.10 6.34
C VAL A 60 -2.30 -6.05 7.26
N GLN A 61 -1.77 -4.99 6.68
CA GLN A 61 -1.18 -3.89 7.44
C GLN A 61 -1.66 -2.56 6.87
N ILE A 62 -2.04 -1.65 7.76
CA ILE A 62 -2.49 -0.31 7.42
C ILE A 62 -1.41 0.66 7.86
N TYR A 63 -0.89 1.43 6.90
CA TYR A 63 0.12 2.43 7.13
C TYR A 63 -0.39 3.82 6.82
N THR A 64 0.21 4.81 7.47
CA THR A 64 0.11 6.22 7.08
C THR A 64 1.47 6.77 6.72
N GLN A 65 1.50 7.66 5.74
CA GLN A 65 2.67 8.49 5.47
C GLN A 65 2.21 9.93 5.24
N GLN A 66 2.73 10.88 6.02
CA GLN A 66 2.30 12.28 5.92
C GLN A 66 2.86 12.98 4.69
N SER A 67 4.03 12.58 4.20
CA SER A 67 4.61 13.02 2.92
C SER A 67 5.74 12.07 2.52
N SER A 68 6.19 12.15 1.28
CA SER A 68 7.34 11.39 0.76
C SER A 68 8.64 11.55 1.56
N LYS A 69 8.79 12.67 2.28
CA LYS A 69 9.95 12.96 3.12
C LYS A 69 9.88 12.27 4.49
N LYS A 70 8.70 11.82 4.91
CA LYS A 70 8.47 11.14 6.20
C LYS A 70 8.44 9.63 6.00
N TYR A 71 8.73 8.89 7.07
CA TYR A 71 8.62 7.44 7.11
C TYR A 71 7.15 7.00 7.11
N THR A 72 6.92 5.76 6.68
CA THR A 72 5.62 5.11 6.92
C THR A 72 5.47 4.77 8.40
N ILE A 73 4.26 4.93 8.92
CA ILE A 73 3.89 4.58 10.30
C ILE A 73 2.84 3.49 10.20
N LEU A 74 3.12 2.31 10.78
CA LEU A 74 2.14 1.24 10.93
C LEU A 74 1.08 1.70 11.94
N GLN A 75 -0.17 1.78 11.50
CA GLN A 75 -1.30 2.15 12.35
C GLN A 75 -1.94 0.92 12.98
N HIS A 76 -2.16 -0.12 12.17
CA HIS A 76 -2.83 -1.33 12.61
C HIS A 76 -2.46 -2.51 11.69
N GLY A 77 -2.53 -3.73 12.21
CA GLY A 77 -2.41 -4.96 11.45
C GLY A 77 -3.61 -5.88 11.69
N LEU A 78 -4.01 -6.64 10.68
CA LEU A 78 -4.96 -7.73 10.82
C LEU A 78 -4.23 -9.04 10.49
N ASP A 79 -4.14 -9.91 11.47
CA ASP A 79 -3.58 -11.24 11.29
C ASP A 79 -4.63 -12.18 10.66
N GLY A 80 -4.17 -13.11 9.84
CA GLY A 80 -5.02 -14.11 9.20
C GLY A 80 -5.19 -13.90 7.70
N ILE A 81 -5.91 -14.82 7.06
CA ILE A 81 -6.07 -14.83 5.60
C ILE A 81 -7.22 -13.89 5.23
N CYS A 82 -6.90 -12.81 4.55
CA CYS A 82 -7.89 -11.97 3.89
C CYS A 82 -7.89 -12.26 2.38
N GLU A 83 -9.04 -12.67 1.85
CA GLU A 83 -9.19 -12.94 0.42
C GLU A 83 -9.28 -11.65 -0.41
N SER A 84 -9.93 -10.62 0.13
CA SER A 84 -10.03 -9.30 -0.48
C SER A 84 -10.15 -8.22 0.59
N ILE A 85 -9.61 -7.04 0.28
CA ILE A 85 -9.61 -5.90 1.19
C ILE A 85 -9.70 -4.65 0.32
N SER A 86 -10.57 -3.72 0.68
CA SER A 86 -10.70 -2.46 -0.04
C SER A 86 -10.87 -1.27 0.90
N LEU A 87 -10.33 -0.13 0.49
CA LEU A 87 -10.46 1.15 1.14
C LEU A 87 -11.83 1.76 0.78
N SER A 88 -12.55 2.23 1.80
CA SER A 88 -13.71 3.08 1.59
C SER A 88 -13.49 4.43 2.26
N SER A 89 -14.01 5.49 1.63
CA SER A 89 -14.13 6.78 2.28
C SER A 89 -15.59 6.98 2.66
N SER A 90 -15.85 7.25 3.94
CA SER A 90 -17.16 7.71 4.38
C SER A 90 -17.18 9.23 4.32
N PRO A 91 -18.13 9.87 3.61
CA PRO A 91 -18.28 11.31 3.67
C PRO A 91 -18.65 11.71 5.10
N HIS A 92 -17.85 12.57 5.71
CA HIS A 92 -18.22 13.20 6.98
C HIS A 92 -19.43 14.10 6.70
N LYS A 93 -20.61 13.74 7.22
CA LYS A 93 -21.77 14.62 7.18
C LYS A 93 -21.49 15.82 8.06
N ASN A 94 -21.24 16.99 7.47
CA ASN A 94 -21.37 18.25 8.19
C ASN A 94 -22.86 18.38 8.59
N SER A 95 -23.18 18.09 9.86
CA SER A 95 -24.47 18.50 10.42
C SER A 95 -24.47 20.02 10.50
N THR A 96 -25.08 20.64 9.51
CA THR A 96 -25.42 22.07 9.57
C THR A 96 -26.81 22.12 10.20
N ILE A 97 -26.90 22.70 11.39
CA ILE A 97 -28.16 23.14 12.02
C ILE A 97 -28.32 24.62 11.67
#